data_AF-A0A8T4EAT4-F1
#
_entry.id   AF-A0A8T4EAT4-F1
#
_cell.length_a   1.000
_cell.length_b   1.000
_cell.length_c   1.000
_cell.angle_alpha   90.00
_cell.angle_beta   90.00
_cell.angle_gamma   90.00
#
_symmetry.space_group_name_H-M   'P 1'
#
loop_
_entity.id
_entity.type
_entity.pdbx_description
1 polymer ?
#
loop_
_entity_poly.entity_id
_entity_poly.type
_entity_poly.pdbx_seq_one_letter_code
_entity_poly.pdbx_strand_id
1 'polypeptide(L)' 'MTGSILQIAFDNIAQHISNIERIRELVYEIDEEYDSIDEIIKSLEERLQDAEITLRTDIRILINECRHLKIRTADK' A
#
# COMPACT_ATOMS: atom_id res chain seq x y z
N MET A 1 3.06 -17.35 7.44
CA MET A 1 3.19 -16.84 6.05
C MET A 1 4.00 -15.57 6.14
N THR A 2 5.13 -15.49 5.45
CA THR A 2 5.83 -14.21 5.23
C THR A 2 4.95 -13.41 4.28
N GLY A 3 4.13 -12.50 4.83
CA GLY A 3 3.36 -11.57 4.01
C GLY A 3 4.32 -10.72 3.20
N SER A 4 3.90 -10.32 1.99
CA SER A 4 4.66 -9.38 1.19
C SER A 4 4.84 -8.06 1.95
N ILE A 5 5.77 -7.23 1.49
CA ILE A 5 5.95 -5.89 2.05
C ILE A 5 4.66 -5.08 1.99
N LEU A 6 3.84 -5.27 0.95
CA LEU A 6 2.57 -4.56 0.80
C LEU A 6 1.53 -5.03 1.83
N GLN A 7 1.45 -6.34 2.08
CA GLN A 7 0.58 -6.89 3.14
C GLN A 7 0.99 -6.37 4.51
N ILE A 8 2.31 -6.32 4.79
CA ILE A 8 2.82 -5.74 6.04
C ILE A 8 2.46 -4.26 6.16
N ALA A 9 2.59 -3.50 5.07
CA ALA A 9 2.21 -2.08 5.06
C ALA A 9 0.72 -1.90 5.35
N PHE A 10 -0.14 -2.72 4.73
CA PHE A 10 -1.58 -2.71 4.98
C PHE A 10 -1.93 -3.00 6.43
N ASP A 11 -1.35 -4.06 7.01
CA ASP A 11 -1.60 -4.45 8.40
C ASP A 11 -1.20 -3.33 9.38
N ASN A 12 -0.12 -2.60 9.10
CA ASN A 12 0.33 -1.47 9.93
C ASN A 12 -0.65 -0.29 9.90
N ILE A 13 -1.35 -0.08 8.79
CA ILE A 13 -2.24 1.08 8.60
C ILE A 13 -3.72 0.76 8.78
N ALA A 14 -4.11 -0.50 8.92
CA ALA A 14 -5.51 -0.94 8.90
C ALA A 14 -6.40 -0.20 9.92
N GLN A 15 -5.85 0.17 11.08
CA GLN A 15 -6.54 0.95 12.11
C GLN A 15 -6.67 2.46 11.81
N HIS A 16 -5.97 2.96 10.79
CA HIS A 16 -5.88 4.38 10.43
C HIS A 16 -6.66 4.73 9.16
N ILE A 17 -7.18 3.73 8.46
CA ILE A 17 -7.95 3.91 7.21
C ILE A 17 -9.43 3.63 7.43
N SER A 18 -10.27 4.24 6.60
CA SER A 18 -11.74 4.07 6.69
C SER A 18 -12.28 3.08 5.67
N ASN A 19 -11.62 2.91 4.52
CA ASN A 19 -12.05 2.05 3.42
C ASN A 19 -11.31 0.70 3.41
N ILE A 20 -11.30 0.00 4.56
CA ILE A 20 -10.49 -1.22 4.77
C ILE A 20 -10.68 -2.25 3.65
N GLU A 21 -11.92 -2.59 3.30
CA GLU A 21 -12.19 -3.62 2.30
C GLU A 21 -11.73 -3.21 0.89
N ARG A 22 -11.95 -1.96 0.47
CA ARG A 22 -11.48 -1.46 -0.83
C ARG A 22 -9.96 -1.44 -0.91
N ILE A 23 -9.29 -1.06 0.18
CA ILE A 23 -7.82 -1.07 0.24
C ILE A 23 -7.28 -2.50 0.30
N ARG A 24 -7.98 -3.42 0.96
CA ARG A 24 -7.62 -4.85 0.99
C ARG A 24 -7.67 -5.46 -0.42
N GLU A 25 -8.75 -5.23 -1.16
CA GLU A 25 -8.89 -5.65 -2.56
C GLU A 25 -7.75 -5.10 -3.42
N LEU A 26 -7.50 -3.79 -3.30
CA LEU A 26 -6.41 -3.11 -3.95
C LEU A 26 -5.03 -3.71 -3.63
N VAL A 27 -4.79 -4.04 -2.37
CA VAL A 27 -3.56 -4.68 -1.91
C VAL A 27 -3.39 -6.04 -2.57
N TYR A 28 -4.44 -6.87 -2.60
CA TYR A 28 -4.37 -8.17 -3.26
C TYR A 28 -4.09 -8.07 -4.76
N GLU A 29 -4.77 -7.16 -5.47
CA GLU A 29 -4.52 -6.95 -6.91
C GLU A 29 -3.07 -6.57 -7.21
N ILE A 30 -2.50 -5.65 -6.42
CA ILE A 30 -1.13 -5.18 -6.61
C ILE A 30 -0.13 -6.26 -6.23
N ASP A 31 -0.39 -6.99 -5.14
CA ASP A 31 0.51 -8.03 -4.62
C ASP A 31 0.64 -9.22 -5.58
N GLU A 32 -0.39 -9.50 -6.38
CA GLU A 32 -0.35 -10.51 -7.44
C GLU A 32 0.41 -10.04 -8.69
N GLU A 33 0.50 -8.73 -8.92
CA GLU A 33 1.05 -8.15 -10.16
C GLU A 33 2.51 -7.70 -10.02
N TYR A 34 2.94 -7.28 -8.82
CA TYR A 34 4.23 -6.63 -8.62
C TYR A 34 5.03 -7.23 -7.45
N ASP A 35 6.27 -7.63 -7.73
CA ASP A 35 7.20 -8.18 -6.72
C ASP A 35 8.12 -7.11 -6.11
N SER A 36 8.17 -5.90 -6.69
CA SER A 36 9.04 -4.81 -6.26
C SER A 36 8.28 -3.72 -5.54
N ILE A 37 8.80 -3.28 -4.40
CA ILE A 37 8.25 -2.16 -3.63
C ILE A 37 8.16 -0.85 -4.44
N ASP A 38 9.05 -0.64 -5.39
CA ASP A 38 9.03 0.54 -6.25
C ASP A 38 7.88 0.50 -7.27
N GLU A 39 7.61 -0.68 -7.82
CA GLU A 39 6.48 -0.88 -8.75
C GLU A 39 5.15 -0.81 -8.01
N ILE A 40 5.09 -1.37 -6.79
CA ILE A 40 3.95 -1.25 -5.87
C ILE A 40 3.63 0.23 -5.59
N ILE A 41 4.63 1.02 -5.19
CA ILE A 41 4.44 2.44 -4.89
C ILE A 41 3.94 3.19 -6.13
N LYS A 42 4.54 2.93 -7.29
CA LYS A 42 4.13 3.55 -8.56
C LYS A 42 2.68 3.19 -8.91
N SER A 43 2.29 1.92 -8.77
CA SER A 43 0.93 1.45 -9.06
C SER A 43 -0.11 2.07 -8.12
N LEU A 44 0.22 2.25 -6.84
CA LEU A 44 -0.61 2.97 -5.87
C LEU A 44 -0.74 4.46 -6.23
N GLU A 45 0.34 5.11 -6.69
CA GLU A 45 0.32 6.50 -7.15
C GLU A 45 -0.56 6.71 -8.38
N GLU A 46 -0.58 5.76 -9.32
CA GLU A 46 -1.46 5.78 -10.49
C GLU A 46 -2.93 5.67 -10.05
N ARG A 47 -3.28 4.68 -9.23
CA ARG A 47 -4.65 4.51 -8.72
C ARG A 47 -5.12 5.66 -7.82
N LEU A 48 -4.21 6.36 -7.16
CA LEU A 48 -4.52 7.56 -6.39
C LEU A 48 -5.15 8.66 -7.27
N GLN A 49 -4.72 8.78 -8.53
CA GLN A 49 -5.22 9.82 -9.44
C GLN A 49 -6.70 9.63 -9.75
N ASP A 50 -7.15 8.40 -9.89
CA ASP A 50 -8.53 8.07 -10.27
C ASP A 50 -9.47 7.83 -9.07
N ALA A 51 -8.93 7.75 -7.86
CA ALA A 51 -9.69 7.48 -6.65
C ALA A 51 -10.55 8.67 -6.17
N GLU A 52 -11.66 8.36 -5.49
CA GLU A 52 -12.49 9.35 -4.77
C GLU A 52 -11.76 9.92 -3.54
N ILE A 53 -12.19 11.08 -3.02
CA ILE A 53 -11.47 11.85 -1.98
C ILE A 53 -11.12 11.03 -0.72
N THR A 54 -12.05 10.23 -0.22
CA THR A 54 -11.85 9.39 0.98
C THR A 54 -10.84 8.28 0.72
N LEU A 55 -11.01 7.56 -0.39
CA LEU A 55 -10.09 6.51 -0.82
C LEU A 55 -8.69 7.06 -1.11
N ARG A 56 -8.58 8.27 -1.66
CA ARG A 56 -7.30 8.95 -1.87
C ARG A 56 -6.51 9.13 -0.58
N THR A 57 -7.19 9.43 0.52
CA THR A 57 -6.52 9.62 1.82
C THR A 57 -5.96 8.29 2.31
N ASP A 58 -6.74 7.23 2.23
CA ASP A 58 -6.33 5.89 2.64
C ASP A 58 -5.17 5.35 1.79
N ILE A 59 -5.22 5.54 0.46
CA ILE A 59 -4.12 5.18 -0.46
C ILE A 59 -2.84 5.96 -0.13
N ARG A 60 -2.93 7.26 0.20
CA ARG A 60 -1.76 8.04 0.61
C ARG A 60 -1.13 7.54 1.89
N ILE A 61 -1.93 7.10 2.86
CA ILE A 61 -1.44 6.49 4.09
C ILE A 61 -0.68 5.20 3.76
N LEU A 62 -1.21 4.36 2.86
CA LEU A 62 -0.55 3.14 2.41
C LEU A 62 0.78 3.39 1.68
N ILE A 63 0.81 4.36 0.76
CA ILE A 63 2.04 4.76 0.05
C ILE A 63 3.12 5.19 1.04
N ASN A 64 2.74 5.99 2.06
CA ASN A 64 3.67 6.47 3.07
C ASN A 64 4.27 5.31 3.88
N GLU A 65 3.46 4.34 4.27
CA GLU A 65 3.94 3.16 4.99
C GLU A 65 4.86 2.30 4.11
N CYS A 66 4.52 2.10 2.83
CA CYS A 66 5.40 1.40 1.87
C CYS A 66 6.77 2.09 1.78
N ARG A 67 6.80 3.42 1.66
CA ARG A 67 8.06 4.20 1.64
C ARG A 67 8.84 4.07 2.94
N HIS A 68 8.15 4.06 4.08
CA HIS A 68 8.78 3.86 5.39
C HIS A 68 9.42 2.47 5.51
N LEU A 69 8.72 1.42 5.09
CA LEU A 69 9.26 0.05 5.04
C LEU A 69 10.43 -0.05 4.06
N LYS A 70 10.38 0.63 2.89
CA LYS A 70 11.50 0.68 1.94
C LYS A 70 12.78 1.12 2.62
N ILE A 71 12.73 2.26 3.31
CA ILE A 71 13.90 2.87 3.99
C ILE A 71 14.40 1.93 5.08
N ARG A 72 13.51 1.45 5.94
CA ARG A 72 13.85 0.56 7.06
C ARG A 72 14.49 -0.77 6.63
N THR A 73 14.17 -1.26 5.43
CA THR A 73 14.74 -2.49 4.88
C THR A 73 16.06 -2.25 4.14
N ALA A 74 16.28 -1.04 3.62
CA ALA A 74 17.53 -0.63 3.00
C ALA A 74 18.65 -0.33 4.03
N ASP A 75 18.27 0.05 5.26
CA ASP A 75 19.21 0.32 6.37
C ASP A 75 19.65 -0.94 7.16
N LYS A 76 19.21 -2.14 6.73
CA LYS A 76 19.57 -3.43 7.35
C LYS A 76 20.54 -4.21 6.47
#